data_AF-A0A2W6ZTZ1-F1
#
_entry.id   AF-A0A2W6ZTZ1-F1
#
_cell.length_a   1.000
_cell.length_b   1.000
_cell.length_c   1.000
_cell.angle_alpha   90.00
_cell.angle_beta   90.00
_cell.angle_gamma   90.00
#
_symmetry.space_group_name_H-M   'P 1'
#
loop_
_entity.id
_entity.type
_entity.pdbx_description
1 polymer ?
#
loop_
_entity_poly.entity_id
_entity_poly.type
_entity_poly.pdbx_seq_one_letter_code
_entity_poly.pdbx_strand_id
1 'polypeptide(L)'
;MMRYNRKLTQKEEEKKDGLSKHLKRKGKALDNAVEQFNDEIARLWESVETAIEEYNKALEKSKSFADEMVCKREEVYEKSSPRWRESPEADTFTAWLREWQNYLNTIEDVPLDCPEHDTSATVASINKAFDALPHEIEDPNPTEEVLIFKGRRVVGTTRRRV
;
A
#
# COMPACT_ATOMS: atom_id res chain seq x y z
N MET A 1 -47.51 17.53 -27.15
CA MET A 1 -46.65 17.06 -26.05
C MET A 1 -46.27 15.61 -26.32
N MET A 2 -45.00 15.33 -26.60
CA MET A 2 -44.51 13.94 -26.59
C MET A 2 -44.52 13.46 -25.15
N ARG A 3 -45.31 12.41 -24.85
CA ARG A 3 -45.23 11.71 -23.57
C ARG A 3 -43.93 10.93 -23.57
N TYR A 4 -42.92 11.42 -22.85
CA TYR A 4 -41.76 10.61 -22.52
C TYR A 4 -42.24 9.44 -21.65
N ASN A 5 -42.00 8.22 -22.11
CA ASN A 5 -42.32 7.03 -21.34
C ASN A 5 -41.25 6.92 -20.25
N ARG A 6 -41.63 7.17 -19.01
CA ARG A 6 -40.69 7.29 -17.86
C ARG A 6 -40.17 5.94 -17.38
N LYS A 7 -40.86 4.86 -17.75
CA LYS A 7 -40.56 3.49 -17.35
C LYS A 7 -39.80 2.78 -18.45
N LEU A 8 -38.87 1.92 -18.04
CA LEU A 8 -38.22 0.99 -18.97
C LEU A 8 -39.31 0.19 -19.71
N THR A 9 -39.12 0.03 -21.01
CA THR A 9 -39.91 -0.93 -21.78
C THR A 9 -39.57 -2.34 -21.34
N GLN A 10 -40.47 -3.30 -21.55
CA GLN A 10 -40.23 -4.70 -21.20
C GLN A 10 -38.90 -5.25 -21.79
N LYS A 11 -38.55 -4.84 -23.01
CA LYS A 11 -37.27 -5.24 -23.63
C LYS A 11 -36.05 -4.63 -22.94
N GLU A 12 -36.16 -3.42 -22.40
CA GLU A 12 -35.08 -2.77 -21.66
C GLU A 12 -34.94 -3.35 -20.25
N GLU A 13 -36.05 -3.72 -19.62
CA GLU A 13 -36.10 -4.46 -18.35
C GLU A 13 -35.37 -5.82 -18.49
N GLU A 14 -35.73 -6.60 -19.51
CA GLU A 14 -35.10 -7.89 -19.81
C GLU A 14 -33.60 -7.74 -20.11
N LYS A 15 -33.21 -6.66 -20.78
CA LYS A 15 -31.80 -6.34 -21.07
C LYS A 15 -31.04 -5.95 -19.80
N LYS A 16 -31.63 -5.14 -18.91
CA LYS A 16 -31.04 -4.77 -17.61
C LYS A 16 -30.84 -6.02 -16.76
N ASP A 17 -31.83 -6.90 -16.68
CA ASP A 17 -31.74 -8.17 -15.96
C ASP A 17 -30.65 -9.08 -16.53
N GLY A 18 -30.55 -9.18 -17.86
CA GLY A 18 -29.49 -9.91 -18.53
C GLY A 18 -28.10 -9.37 -18.20
N LEU A 19 -27.94 -8.04 -18.20
CA LEU A 19 -26.69 -7.36 -17.84
C LEU A 19 -26.34 -7.53 -16.36
N SER A 20 -27.30 -7.40 -15.44
CA SER A 20 -27.09 -7.64 -14.00
C SER A 20 -26.63 -9.08 -13.75
N LYS A 21 -27.29 -10.06 -14.35
CA LYS A 21 -26.87 -11.48 -14.26
C LYS A 21 -25.48 -11.70 -14.84
N HIS A 22 -25.14 -11.03 -15.94
CA HIS A 22 -23.81 -11.13 -16.54
C HIS A 22 -22.74 -10.50 -15.65
N LEU A 23 -22.97 -9.30 -15.13
CA LEU A 23 -22.08 -8.60 -14.20
C LEU A 23 -21.85 -9.41 -12.93
N LYS A 24 -22.90 -9.98 -12.32
CA LYS A 24 -22.76 -10.86 -11.15
C LYS A 24 -21.90 -12.09 -11.42
N ARG A 25 -22.09 -12.73 -12.58
CA ARG A 25 -21.26 -13.89 -12.97
C ARG A 25 -19.80 -13.52 -13.20
N LYS A 26 -19.54 -12.41 -13.88
CA LYS A 26 -18.18 -11.91 -14.15
C LYS A 26 -17.51 -11.38 -12.88
N GLY A 27 -18.25 -10.68 -12.03
CA GLY A 27 -17.83 -10.22 -10.71
C GLY A 27 -17.41 -11.40 -9.85
N LYS A 28 -18.23 -12.45 -9.73
CA LYS A 28 -17.84 -13.66 -9.00
C LYS A 28 -16.56 -14.31 -9.56
N ALA A 29 -16.39 -14.34 -10.88
CA ALA A 29 -15.17 -14.88 -11.48
C ALA A 29 -13.94 -14.02 -11.18
N LEU A 30 -14.10 -12.69 -11.10
CA LEU A 30 -13.06 -11.76 -10.69
C LEU A 30 -12.73 -11.92 -9.20
N ASP A 31 -13.74 -11.98 -8.33
CA ASP A 31 -13.57 -12.18 -6.89
C ASP A 31 -12.77 -13.46 -6.61
N ASN A 32 -13.16 -14.58 -7.24
CA ASN A 32 -12.43 -15.84 -7.13
C ASN A 32 -10.98 -15.74 -7.64
N ALA A 33 -10.72 -14.97 -8.70
CA ALA A 33 -9.38 -14.79 -9.23
C ALA A 33 -8.51 -13.92 -8.31
N VAL A 34 -9.10 -12.91 -7.67
CA VAL A 34 -8.43 -12.08 -6.66
C VAL A 34 -8.14 -12.89 -5.40
N GLU A 35 -9.08 -13.70 -4.92
CA GLU A 35 -8.85 -14.62 -3.80
C GLU A 35 -7.68 -15.57 -4.08
N GLN A 36 -7.68 -16.24 -5.24
CA GLN A 36 -6.57 -17.12 -5.64
C GLN A 36 -5.24 -16.37 -5.73
N PHE A 37 -5.23 -15.16 -6.29
CA PHE A 37 -4.01 -14.35 -6.35
C PHE A 37 -3.49 -13.99 -4.97
N ASN A 38 -4.37 -13.59 -4.06
CA ASN A 38 -4.02 -13.24 -2.68
C ASN A 38 -3.51 -14.46 -1.91
N ASP A 39 -4.14 -15.63 -2.07
CA ASP A 39 -3.69 -16.89 -1.46
C ASP A 39 -2.28 -17.26 -1.92
N GLU A 40 -1.99 -17.11 -3.22
CA GLU A 40 -0.66 -17.41 -3.74
C GLU A 40 0.40 -16.39 -3.34
N ILE A 41 0.04 -15.11 -3.23
CA ILE A 41 0.94 -14.11 -2.65
C ILE A 41 1.24 -14.46 -1.20
N ALA A 42 0.23 -14.79 -0.40
CA ALA A 42 0.43 -15.16 1.01
C ALA A 42 1.38 -16.36 1.13
N ARG A 43 1.18 -17.40 0.31
CA ARG A 43 2.05 -18.58 0.30
C ARG A 43 3.49 -18.26 -0.13
N LEU A 44 3.66 -17.42 -1.16
CA LEU A 44 5.00 -17.00 -1.58
C LEU A 44 5.66 -16.11 -0.53
N TRP A 45 4.87 -15.28 0.15
CA TRP A 45 5.35 -14.41 1.22
C TRP A 45 5.89 -15.20 2.41
N GLU A 46 5.25 -16.30 2.82
CA GLU A 46 5.79 -17.19 3.86
C GLU A 46 7.23 -17.66 3.55
N SER A 47 7.52 -17.94 2.27
CA SER A 47 8.87 -18.33 1.83
C SER A 47 9.85 -17.17 1.90
N VAL A 48 9.41 -15.95 1.58
CA VAL A 48 10.22 -14.74 1.68
C VAL A 48 10.50 -14.38 3.13
N GLU A 49 9.47 -14.41 3.99
CA GLU A 49 9.57 -14.18 5.42
C GLU A 49 10.57 -15.14 6.06
N THR A 50 10.44 -16.45 5.79
CA THR A 50 11.39 -17.47 6.27
C THR A 50 12.82 -17.14 5.83
N ALA A 51 13.04 -16.78 4.57
CA ALA A 51 14.37 -16.46 4.06
C ALA A 51 14.95 -15.19 4.71
N ILE A 52 14.12 -14.17 4.97
CA ILE A 52 14.52 -12.95 5.67
C ILE A 52 14.90 -13.27 7.12
N GLU A 53 14.11 -14.07 7.82
CA GLU A 53 14.43 -14.50 9.19
C GLU A 53 15.73 -15.29 9.26
N GLU A 54 15.95 -16.24 8.35
CA GLU A 54 17.19 -17.02 8.27
C GLU A 54 18.40 -16.13 7.99
N TYR A 55 18.26 -15.17 7.07
CA TYR A 55 19.30 -14.20 6.77
C TYR A 55 19.62 -13.32 7.98
N ASN A 56 18.61 -12.73 8.63
CA ASN A 56 18.79 -11.87 9.79
C ASN A 56 19.42 -12.64 10.96
N LYS A 57 19.07 -13.91 11.16
CA LYS A 57 19.72 -14.79 12.15
C LYS A 57 21.19 -15.06 11.84
N ALA A 58 21.55 -15.24 10.57
CA ALA A 58 22.95 -15.36 10.15
C ALA A 58 23.72 -14.04 10.32
N LEU A 59 23.03 -12.93 10.08
CA LEU A 59 23.56 -11.58 10.27
C LEU A 59 23.86 -11.31 11.74
N GLU A 60 22.94 -11.65 12.64
CA GLU A 60 23.12 -11.53 14.10
C GLU A 60 24.36 -12.30 14.56
N LYS A 61 24.51 -13.56 14.14
CA LYS A 61 25.72 -14.35 14.45
C LYS A 61 27.00 -13.69 13.95
N SER A 62 26.96 -13.08 12.77
CA SER A 62 28.11 -12.39 12.19
C SER A 62 28.44 -11.11 12.97
N LYS A 63 27.41 -10.36 13.40
CA LYS A 63 27.55 -9.20 14.29
C LYS A 63 28.16 -9.60 15.63
N SER A 64 27.65 -10.65 16.28
CA SER A 64 28.20 -11.13 17.56
C SER A 64 29.66 -11.55 17.44
N PHE A 65 30.04 -12.24 16.36
CA PHE A 65 31.44 -12.60 16.13
C PHE A 65 32.33 -11.37 15.92
N ALA A 66 31.87 -10.40 15.13
CA ALA A 66 32.60 -9.15 14.90
C ALA A 66 32.80 -8.35 16.19
N ASP A 67 31.76 -8.25 17.03
CA ASP A 67 31.81 -7.59 18.33
C ASP A 67 32.80 -8.29 19.28
N GLU A 68 32.73 -9.63 19.39
CA GLU A 68 33.68 -10.42 20.19
C GLU A 68 35.13 -10.19 19.75
N MET A 69 35.37 -10.13 18.45
CA MET A 69 36.71 -9.86 17.89
C MET A 69 37.19 -8.45 18.21
N VAL A 70 36.32 -7.44 18.13
CA VAL A 70 36.64 -6.06 18.51
C VAL A 70 36.99 -6.01 20.01
N CYS A 71 36.14 -6.52 20.89
CA CYS A 71 36.39 -6.51 22.34
C CYS A 71 37.71 -7.18 22.72
N LYS A 72 37.97 -8.39 22.20
CA LYS A 72 39.23 -9.13 22.46
C LYS A 72 40.46 -8.32 22.04
N ARG A 73 40.35 -7.57 20.95
CA ARG A 73 41.48 -6.83 20.36
C ARG A 73 41.68 -5.48 21.03
N GLU A 74 40.61 -4.82 21.47
CA GLU A 74 40.67 -3.63 22.32
C GLU A 74 41.37 -3.95 23.65
N GLU A 75 41.05 -5.08 24.30
CA GLU A 75 41.76 -5.50 25.51
C GLU A 75 43.27 -5.67 25.29
N VAL A 76 43.69 -6.21 24.13
CA VAL A 76 45.10 -6.35 23.78
C VAL A 76 45.76 -4.99 23.64
N TYR A 77 45.07 -4.05 22.99
CA TYR A 77 45.57 -2.68 22.83
C TYR A 77 45.73 -1.97 24.18
N GLU A 78 44.75 -2.10 25.08
CA GLU A 78 44.79 -1.49 26.42
C GLU A 78 45.92 -2.05 27.28
N LYS A 79 46.11 -3.38 27.26
CA LYS A 79 47.18 -4.08 28.01
C LYS A 79 48.57 -3.85 27.40
N SER A 80 48.65 -3.29 26.19
CA SER A 80 49.92 -3.03 25.51
C SER A 80 50.66 -1.82 26.08
N SER A 81 51.99 -1.87 26.04
CA SER A 81 52.85 -0.81 26.56
C SER A 81 52.66 0.52 25.81
N PRO A 82 52.87 1.69 26.46
CA PRO A 82 52.79 2.99 25.80
C PRO A 82 53.70 3.10 24.58
N ARG A 83 54.93 2.58 24.68
CA ARG A 83 55.90 2.57 23.59
C ARG A 83 55.44 1.79 22.36
N TRP A 84 54.68 0.72 22.56
CA TRP A 84 54.08 -0.02 21.45
C TRP A 84 52.88 0.74 20.87
N ARG A 85 52.06 1.40 21.70
CA ARG A 85 50.90 2.18 21.22
C ARG A 85 51.26 3.40 20.38
N GLU A 86 52.48 3.91 20.51
CA GLU A 86 53.02 5.01 19.68
C GLU A 86 53.70 4.50 18.39
N SER A 87 53.66 3.20 18.12
CA SER A 87 54.33 2.60 16.96
C SER A 87 53.44 2.57 15.71
N PRO A 88 54.03 2.52 14.49
CA PRO A 88 53.28 2.30 13.26
C PRO A 88 52.45 1.01 13.27
N GLU A 89 52.90 -0.02 14.00
CA GLU A 89 52.15 -1.26 14.17
C GLU A 89 50.83 -1.01 14.92
N ALA A 90 50.82 -0.14 15.94
CA ALA A 90 49.60 0.26 16.63
C ALA A 90 48.66 1.09 15.75
N ASP A 91 49.20 1.92 14.84
CA ASP A 91 48.38 2.64 13.86
C ASP A 91 47.66 1.67 12.91
N THR A 92 48.36 0.65 12.40
CA THR A 92 47.72 -0.37 11.56
C THR A 92 46.67 -1.18 12.33
N PHE A 93 46.93 -1.48 13.60
CA PHE A 93 46.01 -2.20 14.46
C PHE A 93 44.72 -1.41 14.74
N THR A 94 44.84 -0.11 15.03
CA THR A 94 43.69 0.76 15.28
C THR A 94 42.90 1.05 14.02
N ALA A 95 43.55 1.15 12.86
CA ALA A 95 42.88 1.21 11.56
C ALA A 95 42.02 -0.05 11.32
N TRP A 96 42.59 -1.24 11.59
CA TRP A 96 41.86 -2.50 11.51
C TRP A 96 40.66 -2.53 12.46
N LEU A 97 40.82 -2.14 13.73
CA LEU A 97 39.69 -2.06 14.68
C LEU A 97 38.57 -1.15 14.18
N ARG A 98 38.93 0.01 13.60
CA ARG A 98 37.96 0.96 13.06
C ARG A 98 37.16 0.38 11.90
N GLU A 99 37.76 -0.44 11.04
CA GLU A 99 37.05 -1.10 9.94
C GLU A 99 35.97 -2.05 10.46
N TRP A 100 36.27 -2.82 11.50
CA TRP A 100 35.30 -3.74 12.13
C TRP A 100 34.18 -3.01 12.85
N GLN A 101 34.50 -1.95 13.59
CA GLN A 101 33.49 -1.10 14.22
C GLN A 101 32.60 -0.43 13.16
N ASN A 102 33.17 0.00 12.03
CA ASN A 102 32.40 0.56 10.92
C ASN A 102 31.46 -0.48 10.28
N TYR A 103 31.94 -1.72 10.10
CA TYR A 103 31.11 -2.84 9.66
C TYR A 103 29.91 -3.05 10.59
N LEU A 104 30.14 -3.11 11.90
CA LEU A 104 29.07 -3.24 12.92
C LEU A 104 28.06 -2.09 12.86
N ASN A 105 28.53 -0.86 12.66
CA ASN A 105 27.67 0.34 12.58
C ASN A 105 26.88 0.45 11.27
N THR A 106 27.30 -0.23 10.21
CA THR A 106 26.69 -0.12 8.88
C THR A 106 25.65 -1.21 8.62
N ILE A 107 25.73 -2.34 9.34
CA ILE A 107 24.85 -3.47 9.08
C ILE A 107 23.54 -3.34 9.84
N GLU A 108 22.47 -3.22 9.07
CA GLU A 108 21.10 -3.22 9.54
C GLU A 108 20.39 -4.51 9.15
N ASP A 109 19.39 -4.89 9.95
CA ASP A 109 18.57 -6.06 9.67
C ASP A 109 17.60 -5.74 8.52
N VAL A 110 17.22 -6.76 7.76
CA VAL A 110 16.22 -6.59 6.69
C VAL A 110 14.83 -6.56 7.33
N PRO A 111 14.02 -5.50 7.12
CA PRO A 111 12.69 -5.40 7.71
C PRO A 111 11.72 -6.40 7.07
N LEU A 112 10.79 -6.92 7.89
CA LEU A 112 9.66 -7.76 7.46
C LEU A 112 8.42 -6.88 7.27
N ASP A 113 8.17 -6.40 6.05
CA ASP A 113 6.93 -5.69 5.70
C ASP A 113 6.23 -6.38 4.53
N CYS A 114 5.01 -6.87 4.76
CA CYS A 114 4.18 -7.51 3.74
C CYS A 114 3.41 -6.46 2.92
N PRO A 115 3.36 -6.55 1.58
CA PRO A 115 2.51 -5.67 0.78
C PRO A 115 1.02 -5.96 1.00
N GLU A 116 0.27 -4.98 1.53
CA GLU A 116 -1.19 -5.08 1.66
C GLU A 116 -1.89 -5.06 0.28
N HIS A 117 -2.82 -5.99 0.05
CA HIS A 117 -3.66 -6.03 -1.16
C HIS A 117 -5.13 -6.28 -0.81
N ASP A 118 -5.99 -5.25 -0.90
CA ASP A 118 -7.45 -5.39 -0.82
C ASP A 118 -8.14 -4.79 -2.05
N THR A 119 -8.61 -5.65 -2.96
CA THR A 119 -9.39 -5.28 -4.15
C THR A 119 -10.79 -5.93 -4.18
N SER A 120 -11.16 -6.69 -3.13
CA SER A 120 -12.43 -7.41 -3.06
C SER A 120 -13.60 -6.47 -2.74
N ALA A 121 -13.38 -5.46 -1.89
CA ALA A 121 -14.41 -4.50 -1.47
C ALA A 121 -15.00 -3.67 -2.65
N THR A 122 -14.27 -3.50 -3.75
CA THR A 122 -14.67 -2.69 -4.91
C THR A 122 -15.68 -3.39 -5.81
N VAL A 123 -15.61 -4.72 -5.99
CA VAL A 123 -16.49 -5.46 -6.91
C VAL A 123 -17.91 -5.59 -6.36
N ALA A 124 -18.05 -5.89 -5.07
CA ALA A 124 -19.35 -5.94 -4.39
C ALA A 124 -20.09 -4.59 -4.44
N SER A 125 -19.33 -3.49 -4.30
CA SER A 125 -19.85 -2.12 -4.37
C SER A 125 -20.38 -1.76 -5.76
N ILE A 126 -19.69 -2.17 -6.83
CA ILE A 126 -20.10 -1.94 -8.22
C ILE A 126 -21.39 -2.71 -8.57
N ASN A 127 -21.48 -3.98 -8.18
CA ASN A 127 -22.67 -4.80 -8.42
C ASN A 127 -23.91 -4.24 -7.71
N LYS A 128 -23.75 -3.81 -6.45
CA LYS A 128 -24.82 -3.18 -5.68
C LYS A 128 -25.29 -1.86 -6.32
N ALA A 129 -24.37 -1.04 -6.83
CA ALA A 129 -24.71 0.20 -7.53
C ALA A 129 -25.46 -0.05 -8.84
N PHE A 130 -25.09 -1.09 -9.61
CA PHE A 130 -25.78 -1.44 -10.85
C PHE A 130 -27.20 -1.96 -10.60
N ASP A 131 -27.39 -2.80 -9.58
CA ASP A 131 -28.71 -3.29 -9.18
C ASP A 131 -29.62 -2.16 -8.66
N ALA A 132 -29.06 -1.13 -8.03
CA ALA A 132 -29.77 0.03 -7.51
C ALA A 132 -30.18 1.04 -8.60
N LEU A 133 -29.84 0.83 -9.88
CA LEU A 133 -30.25 1.72 -10.95
C LEU A 133 -31.79 1.79 -11.03
N PRO A 134 -32.39 2.99 -11.13
CA PRO A 134 -33.83 3.16 -11.06
C PRO A 134 -34.54 2.56 -12.30
N HIS A 135 -35.77 2.11 -12.10
CA HIS A 135 -36.65 1.58 -13.16
C HIS A 135 -37.54 2.66 -13.81
N GLU A 136 -37.56 3.84 -13.21
CA GLU A 136 -38.31 5.01 -13.66
C GLU A 136 -37.45 6.26 -13.52
N ILE A 137 -37.54 7.19 -14.48
CA ILE A 137 -36.85 8.48 -14.41
C ILE A 137 -37.64 9.41 -13.47
N GLU A 138 -37.09 9.75 -12.31
CA GLU A 138 -37.61 10.86 -11.48
C GLU A 138 -37.40 12.20 -12.21
N ASP A 139 -38.44 13.03 -12.29
CA ASP A 139 -38.34 14.36 -12.89
C ASP A 139 -37.29 15.19 -12.11
N PRO A 140 -36.38 15.93 -12.77
CA PRO A 140 -35.68 17.00 -12.10
C PRO A 140 -36.74 17.99 -11.61
N ASN A 141 -36.82 18.17 -10.28
CA ASN A 141 -37.68 19.18 -9.68
C ASN A 141 -37.37 20.53 -10.36
N PRO A 142 -38.33 21.19 -11.03
CA PRO A 142 -38.07 22.40 -11.82
C PRO A 142 -37.72 23.64 -10.97
N THR A 143 -37.39 23.50 -9.69
CA THR A 143 -37.04 24.63 -8.81
C THR A 143 -35.56 24.87 -8.60
N GLU A 144 -34.66 24.00 -9.06
CA GLU A 144 -33.24 24.35 -9.13
C GLU A 144 -32.91 24.77 -10.57
N GLU A 145 -33.14 26.05 -10.85
CA GLU A 145 -32.43 26.75 -11.91
C GLU A 145 -30.93 26.46 -11.72
N VAL A 146 -30.41 25.53 -12.51
CA VAL A 146 -28.98 25.45 -12.79
C VAL A 146 -28.64 26.78 -13.45
N LEU A 147 -28.21 27.75 -12.62
CA LEU A 147 -27.57 28.98 -13.05
C LEU A 147 -26.35 28.57 -13.85
N ILE A 148 -26.52 28.52 -15.17
CA ILE A 148 -25.44 28.39 -16.14
C ILE A 148 -24.55 29.62 -15.95
N PHE A 149 -23.46 29.45 -15.20
CA PHE A 149 -22.41 30.42 -15.05
C PHE A 149 -21.64 30.51 -16.39
N LYS A 150 -22.13 31.36 -17.31
CA LYS A 150 -21.30 31.96 -18.36
C LYS A 150 -21.13 33.43 -18.04
N GLY A 151 -19.87 33.83 -17.90
CA GLY A 151 -19.48 35.05 -17.22
C GLY A 151 -20.12 36.33 -17.75
N ARG A 152 -20.65 37.13 -16.83
CA ARG A 152 -20.52 38.59 -16.77
C ARG A 152 -21.02 39.07 -15.40
N ARG A 153 -20.19 39.86 -14.70
CA ARG A 153 -20.55 40.55 -13.45
C ARG A 153 -21.67 41.55 -13.73
N VAL A 154 -22.73 41.54 -12.92
CA VAL A 154 -23.41 42.78 -12.54
C VAL A 154 -23.75 42.71 -11.06
N VAL A 155 -23.16 43.66 -10.32
CA VAL A 155 -23.42 43.98 -8.92
C VAL A 155 -24.85 44.51 -8.79
N GLY A 156 -25.60 44.02 -7.81
CA GLY A 156 -26.96 44.48 -7.55
C GLY A 156 -27.45 44.08 -6.17
N THR A 157 -26.96 44.76 -5.15
CA THR A 157 -27.61 44.85 -3.84
C THR A 157 -29.10 45.16 -3.99
N THR A 158 -30.00 44.38 -3.39
CA THR A 158 -31.18 44.92 -2.70
C THR A 158 -31.65 43.93 -1.62
N ARG A 159 -31.39 44.30 -0.37
CA ARG A 159 -32.19 43.91 0.80
C ARG A 159 -33.64 44.33 0.55
N ARG A 160 -34.62 43.47 0.80
CA ARG A 160 -35.71 43.86 1.73
C ARG A 160 -36.42 42.66 2.34
N ARG A 161 -36.53 42.73 3.67
CA ARG A 161 -37.42 41.97 4.54
C ARG A 161 -38.88 42.25 4.17
N VAL A 162 -39.73 41.31 4.61
CA VAL A 162 -41.10 41.49 5.11
C VAL A 162 -41.43 42.92 5.51
#